data_AF-A0A0D0CZD8-F1
#
_entry.id   AF-A0A0D0CZD8-F1
#
_cell.length_a   1.000
_cell.length_b   1.000
_cell.length_c   1.000
_cell.angle_alpha   90.00
_cell.angle_beta   90.00
_cell.angle_gamma   90.00
#
_symmetry.space_group_name_H-M   'P 1'
#
loop_
_entity.id
_entity.type
_entity.pdbx_description
1 polymer ?
#
loop_
_entity_poly.entity_id
_entity_poly.type
_entity_poly.pdbx_seq_one_letter_code
_entity_poly.pdbx_strand_id
1 'polypeptide(L)'
;GTVTWLAQGLAIEESAIHVMKDKRSLKLTTTDIQKLAVIRRMDQLTSDISKFIDAATAYMGSAIEDDDDTTADEVESEWEEQNNDPHSDLPLPFIHIPALPLPSSLGHGNCNKHGLAALADLELQLHIGQANDALHSIHFALADKAVLFHIKVRHTSNQSANTLTWGKVHQADTVLSRHAQIYRKC
;
A
#
# COMPACT_ATOMS: atom_id res chain seq x y z
N GLY A 1 -8.28 -4.39 -21.10
CA GLY A 1 -9.29 -5.44 -20.86
C GLY A 1 -9.64 -5.45 -19.39
N THR A 2 -10.80 -5.98 -19.03
CA THR A 2 -11.38 -5.85 -17.68
C THR A 2 -10.46 -6.27 -16.54
N VAL A 3 -9.86 -7.46 -16.64
CA VAL A 3 -8.91 -7.97 -15.62
C VAL A 3 -7.67 -7.07 -15.50
N THR A 4 -7.15 -6.58 -16.63
CA THR A 4 -6.00 -5.65 -16.63
C THR A 4 -6.33 -4.34 -15.94
N TRP A 5 -7.54 -3.83 -16.15
CA TRP A 5 -7.98 -2.60 -15.50
C TRP A 5 -8.13 -2.80 -13.98
N LEU A 6 -8.79 -3.88 -13.53
CA LEU A 6 -8.85 -4.21 -12.10
C LEU A 6 -7.45 -4.35 -11.47
N ALA A 7 -6.56 -5.10 -12.12
CA ALA A 7 -5.18 -5.25 -11.65
C ALA A 7 -4.42 -3.91 -11.57
N GLN A 8 -4.71 -2.97 -12.48
CA GLN A 8 -4.16 -1.61 -12.41
C GLN A 8 -4.70 -0.86 -11.18
N GLY A 9 -5.99 -0.96 -10.88
CA GLY A 9 -6.58 -0.35 -9.68
C GLY A 9 -5.92 -0.85 -8.40
N LEU A 10 -5.77 -2.18 -8.28
CA LEU A 10 -5.11 -2.80 -7.14
C LEU A 10 -3.63 -2.42 -7.01
N ALA A 11 -2.92 -2.27 -8.15
CA ALA A 11 -1.54 -1.78 -8.15
C ALA A 11 -1.42 -0.30 -7.72
N ILE A 12 -2.44 0.52 -7.98
CA ILE A 12 -2.51 1.91 -7.50
C ILE A 12 -2.71 1.92 -5.98
N GLU A 13 -3.57 1.07 -5.41
CA GLU A 13 -3.75 0.94 -3.96
C GLU A 13 -2.45 0.52 -3.26
N GLU A 14 -1.73 -0.47 -3.81
CA GLU A 14 -0.43 -0.88 -3.28
C GLU A 14 0.62 0.24 -3.37
N SER A 15 0.63 0.97 -4.49
CA SER A 15 1.51 2.13 -4.68
C SER A 15 1.19 3.25 -3.68
N ALA A 16 -0.08 3.49 -3.37
CA ALA A 16 -0.52 4.43 -2.34
C ALA A 16 0.02 4.04 -0.97
N ILE A 17 -0.09 2.77 -0.58
CA ILE A 17 0.48 2.24 0.68
C ILE A 17 1.98 2.52 0.75
N HIS A 18 2.71 2.25 -0.33
CA HIS A 18 4.15 2.48 -0.41
C HIS A 18 4.53 3.95 -0.26
N VAL A 19 3.88 4.83 -1.02
CA VAL A 19 4.17 6.27 -1.00
C VAL A 19 3.84 6.87 0.36
N MET A 20 2.74 6.45 0.99
CA MET A 20 2.37 6.90 2.32
C MET A 20 3.35 6.43 3.39
N LYS A 21 3.83 5.19 3.31
CA LYS A 21 4.88 4.68 4.20
C LYS A 21 6.19 5.45 4.01
N ASP A 22 6.59 5.71 2.76
CA ASP A 22 7.81 6.46 2.46
C ASP A 22 7.70 7.89 2.99
N LYS A 23 6.55 8.56 2.82
CA LYS A 23 6.27 9.89 3.38
C LYS A 23 6.42 9.91 4.91
N ARG A 24 5.82 8.92 5.59
CA ARG A 24 5.92 8.78 7.06
C ARG A 24 7.35 8.48 7.55
N SER A 25 8.17 7.85 6.71
CA SER A 25 9.56 7.54 7.05
C SER A 25 10.53 8.72 6.94
N LEU A 26 10.08 9.85 6.38
CA LEU A 26 10.90 11.06 6.27
C LEU A 26 11.08 11.71 7.64
N LYS A 27 12.33 12.05 7.96
CA LYS A 27 12.73 12.71 9.21
C LYS A 27 13.09 14.17 8.93
N LEU A 28 13.19 14.98 9.98
CA LEU A 28 13.66 16.37 9.86
C LEU A 28 15.04 16.48 9.17
N THR A 29 15.88 15.45 9.28
CA THR A 29 17.22 15.36 8.67
C THR A 29 17.24 14.82 7.24
N THR A 30 16.07 14.53 6.65
CA THR A 30 15.93 14.01 5.30
C THR A 30 16.39 15.04 4.26
N THR A 31 17.18 14.57 3.29
CA THR A 31 17.75 15.41 2.23
C THR A 31 16.68 15.88 1.23
N ASP A 32 16.92 17.00 0.56
CA ASP A 32 16.00 17.51 -0.46
C ASP A 32 15.81 16.54 -1.62
N ILE A 33 16.82 15.72 -1.93
CA ILE A 33 16.74 14.66 -2.94
C ILE A 33 15.72 13.59 -2.52
N GLN A 34 15.73 13.18 -1.25
CA GLN A 34 14.77 12.20 -0.73
C GLN A 34 13.34 12.76 -0.70
N LYS A 35 13.17 14.02 -0.29
CA LYS A 35 11.87 14.71 -0.32
C LYS A 35 11.33 14.80 -1.74
N LEU A 36 12.17 15.23 -2.69
CA LEU A 36 11.81 15.32 -4.10
C LEU A 36 11.42 13.96 -4.69
N ALA A 37 12.10 12.88 -4.27
CA ALA A 37 11.76 11.54 -4.72
C ALA A 37 10.36 11.10 -4.24
N VAL A 38 9.97 11.44 -3.01
CA VAL A 38 8.61 11.18 -2.50
C VAL A 38 7.58 12.02 -3.26
N ILE A 39 7.82 13.32 -3.45
CA ILE A 39 6.93 14.21 -4.21
C ILE A 39 6.66 13.67 -5.62
N ARG A 40 7.71 13.28 -6.35
CA ARG A 40 7.56 12.69 -7.69
C ARG A 40 6.71 11.42 -7.70
N ARG A 41 6.85 10.57 -6.69
CA ARG A 41 6.00 9.37 -6.57
C ARG A 41 4.55 9.73 -6.25
N MET A 42 4.32 10.77 -5.46
CA MET A 42 2.97 11.28 -5.19
C MET A 42 2.32 11.88 -6.45
N ASP A 43 3.07 12.65 -7.24
CA ASP A 43 2.58 13.22 -8.50
C ASP A 43 2.22 12.11 -9.51
N GLN A 44 3.09 11.10 -9.61
CA GLN A 44 2.84 9.92 -10.44
C GLN A 44 1.59 9.16 -9.99
N LEU A 45 1.46 8.89 -8.69
CA LEU A 45 0.30 8.23 -8.10
C LEU A 45 -0.99 9.01 -8.40
N THR A 46 -0.96 10.33 -8.24
CA THR A 46 -2.11 11.20 -8.54
C THR A 46 -2.49 11.11 -10.02
N SER A 47 -1.51 11.13 -10.92
CA SER A 47 -1.76 10.96 -12.35
C SER A 47 -2.37 9.61 -12.69
N ASP A 48 -1.92 8.53 -12.03
CA ASP A 48 -2.41 7.19 -12.28
C ASP A 48 -3.82 6.99 -11.73
N ILE A 49 -4.14 7.60 -10.58
CA ILE A 49 -5.50 7.69 -10.03
C ILE A 49 -6.43 8.40 -11.01
N SER A 50 -6.06 9.58 -11.51
CA SER A 50 -6.90 10.33 -12.46
C SER A 50 -7.20 9.51 -13.72
N LYS A 51 -6.17 8.91 -14.34
CA LYS A 51 -6.36 8.04 -15.52
C LYS A 51 -7.25 6.85 -15.22
N PHE A 52 -7.12 6.28 -14.01
CA PHE A 52 -7.93 5.14 -13.60
C PHE A 52 -9.41 5.52 -13.46
N ILE A 53 -9.69 6.65 -12.80
CA ILE A 53 -11.04 7.21 -12.64
C ILE A 53 -11.65 7.54 -14.01
N ASP A 54 -10.90 8.20 -14.90
CA ASP A 54 -11.37 8.53 -16.25
C ASP A 54 -11.77 7.27 -17.04
N ALA A 55 -11.05 6.16 -16.83
CA ALA A 55 -11.33 4.89 -17.48
C ALA A 55 -12.47 4.09 -16.83
N ALA A 56 -12.85 4.40 -15.58
CA ALA A 56 -13.78 3.59 -14.80
C ALA A 56 -15.17 3.51 -15.45
N THR A 57 -15.64 4.62 -16.03
CA THR A 57 -16.94 4.69 -16.73
C THR A 57 -17.07 3.66 -17.85
N ALA A 58 -15.97 3.31 -18.52
CA ALA A 58 -15.96 2.30 -19.58
C ALA A 58 -16.17 0.86 -19.07
N TYR A 59 -15.89 0.59 -17.79
CA TYR A 59 -15.97 -0.74 -17.18
C TYR A 59 -17.17 -0.90 -16.24
N MET A 60 -17.51 0.14 -15.48
CA MET A 60 -18.59 0.13 -14.49
C MET A 60 -19.86 0.86 -14.93
N GLY A 61 -19.81 1.61 -16.03
CA GLY A 61 -20.96 2.35 -16.56
C GLY A 61 -21.47 3.41 -15.58
N SER A 62 -22.79 3.57 -15.50
CA SER A 62 -23.45 4.53 -14.61
C SER A 62 -23.42 4.15 -13.12
N ALA A 63 -22.89 2.97 -12.77
CA ALA A 63 -22.78 2.54 -11.37
C ALA A 63 -21.86 3.43 -10.54
N ILE A 64 -21.02 4.26 -11.19
CA ILE A 64 -20.14 5.25 -10.55
C ILE A 64 -20.93 6.51 -10.13
N GLU A 65 -22.03 6.82 -10.81
CA GLU A 65 -22.82 8.04 -10.56
C GLU A 65 -23.93 7.84 -9.51
N ASP A 66 -24.38 6.60 -9.30
CA ASP A 66 -25.42 6.24 -8.33
C ASP A 66 -24.89 6.09 -6.89
N ASP A 67 -23.57 6.12 -6.68
CA ASP A 67 -22.92 6.04 -5.37
C ASP A 67 -22.75 7.45 -4.74
N ASP A 68 -23.84 8.21 -4.64
CA ASP A 68 -23.89 9.54 -3.99
C ASP A 68 -24.32 9.47 -2.51
N ASP A 69 -24.48 8.29 -1.92
CA ASP A 69 -24.89 8.19 -0.50
C ASP A 69 -24.39 6.93 0.22
N THR A 70 -23.12 6.61 0.04
CA THR A 70 -22.42 5.75 1.00
C THR A 70 -21.44 6.63 1.74
N THR A 71 -21.82 7.01 2.96
CA THR A 71 -20.93 7.55 4.00
C THR A 71 -19.56 6.92 3.81
N ALA A 72 -18.58 7.75 3.45
CA ALA A 72 -17.19 7.44 3.70
C ALA A 72 -17.12 7.18 5.20
N ASP A 73 -17.28 5.92 5.59
CA ASP A 73 -16.76 5.43 6.84
C ASP A 73 -15.26 5.65 6.65
N GLU A 74 -14.82 6.85 7.07
CA GLU A 74 -13.51 7.14 7.58
C GLU A 74 -13.28 6.15 8.74
N VAL A 75 -13.15 4.87 8.42
CA VAL A 75 -12.28 4.00 9.18
C VAL A 75 -10.88 4.41 8.73
N GLU A 76 -10.50 5.63 9.13
CA GLU A 76 -9.15 5.90 9.59
C GLU A 76 -8.83 4.72 10.49
N SER A 77 -8.10 3.76 9.90
CA SER A 77 -7.85 2.49 10.54
C SER A 77 -7.17 2.80 11.87
N GLU A 78 -7.92 2.59 12.95
CA GLU A 78 -7.65 2.91 14.36
C GLU A 78 -6.42 2.17 14.92
N TRP A 79 -5.54 1.69 14.05
CA TRP A 79 -4.34 0.94 14.39
C TRP A 79 -3.15 1.54 13.64
N GLU A 80 -2.87 2.80 13.98
CA GLU A 80 -1.55 3.39 13.81
C GLU A 80 -0.52 2.47 14.48
N GLU A 81 0.28 1.80 13.65
CA GLU A 81 1.50 1.14 14.11
C GLU A 81 2.32 2.21 14.83
N GLN A 82 2.45 2.06 16.15
CA GLN A 82 3.16 2.94 17.08
C GLN A 82 4.63 3.13 16.66
N ASN A 83 4.83 3.98 15.66
CA ASN A 83 6.07 4.64 15.31
C ASN A 83 5.74 6.11 15.00
N ASN A 84 4.85 6.70 15.80
CA ASN A 84 4.69 8.15 15.85
C ASN A 84 5.95 8.73 16.48
N ASP A 85 6.94 9.03 15.64
CA ASP A 85 7.91 10.09 15.95
C ASP A 85 7.11 11.41 15.95
N PRO A 86 6.96 12.09 17.09
CA PRO A 86 6.18 13.33 17.21
C PRO A 86 6.73 14.51 16.39
N HIS A 87 7.81 14.30 15.63
CA HIS A 87 8.52 15.33 14.87
C HIS A 87 8.35 15.23 13.34
N SER A 88 7.36 14.49 12.86
CA SER A 88 7.14 14.23 11.43
C SER A 88 6.37 15.33 10.69
N ASP A 89 6.30 16.55 11.23
CA ASP A 89 5.69 17.71 10.56
C ASP A 89 6.68 18.32 9.55
N LEU A 90 6.99 17.54 8.51
CA LEU A 90 7.54 18.09 7.28
C LEU A 90 6.38 18.67 6.47
N PRO A 91 6.49 19.90 5.92
CA PRO A 91 5.45 20.52 5.11
C PRO A 91 5.47 19.91 3.70
N LEU A 92 5.15 18.62 3.61
CA LEU A 92 4.79 17.98 2.35
C LEU A 92 3.29 18.17 2.14
N PRO A 93 2.84 18.42 0.89
CA PRO A 93 1.42 18.60 0.61
C PRO A 93 0.62 17.42 1.20
N PHE A 94 -0.45 17.77 1.90
CA PHE A 94 -1.47 16.80 2.27
C PHE A 94 -2.16 16.37 0.98
N ILE A 95 -2.00 15.10 0.61
CA ILE A 95 -2.66 14.52 -0.55
C ILE A 95 -3.69 13.56 0.01
N HIS A 96 -4.96 13.93 -0.14
CA HIS A 96 -6.07 13.02 0.08
C HIS A 96 -6.10 12.06 -1.11
N ILE A 97 -5.87 10.78 -0.85
CA ILE A 97 -5.97 9.74 -1.87
C ILE A 97 -7.45 9.38 -1.96
N PRO A 98 -8.16 9.74 -3.05
CA PRO A 98 -9.57 9.42 -3.17
C PRO A 98 -9.76 7.90 -3.20
N ALA A 99 -10.90 7.42 -2.72
CA ALA A 99 -11.28 6.03 -2.88
C ALA A 99 -11.31 5.70 -4.39
N LEU A 100 -10.67 4.59 -4.78
CA LEU A 100 -10.69 4.16 -6.17
C LEU A 100 -12.07 3.57 -6.48
N PRO A 101 -12.62 3.85 -7.68
CA PRO A 101 -13.86 3.22 -8.12
C PRO A 101 -13.57 1.76 -8.48
N LEU A 102 -13.66 0.89 -7.48
CA LEU A 102 -13.54 -0.56 -7.60
C LEU A 102 -14.89 -1.21 -7.26
N PRO A 103 -15.23 -2.38 -7.82
CA PRO A 103 -16.44 -3.09 -7.42
C PRO A 103 -16.58 -3.27 -5.90
N SER A 104 -15.48 -3.54 -5.20
CA SER A 104 -15.46 -3.64 -3.73
C SER A 104 -15.93 -2.36 -3.01
N SER A 105 -15.73 -1.16 -3.58
CA SER A 105 -16.17 0.10 -2.98
C SER A 105 -17.69 0.30 -3.08
N LEU A 106 -18.33 -0.27 -4.10
CA LEU A 106 -19.79 -0.20 -4.31
C LEU A 106 -20.58 -1.14 -3.38
N GLY A 107 -19.91 -2.16 -2.85
CA GLY A 107 -20.53 -3.22 -2.05
C GLY A 107 -21.37 -4.21 -2.87
N HIS A 108 -21.50 -5.42 -2.34
CA HIS A 108 -22.12 -6.55 -3.05
C HIS A 108 -23.55 -6.24 -3.57
N GLY A 109 -24.35 -5.56 -2.75
CA GLY A 109 -25.73 -5.22 -3.11
C GLY A 109 -25.80 -4.33 -4.35
N ASN A 110 -24.93 -3.33 -4.45
CA ASN A 110 -24.91 -2.41 -5.57
C ASN A 110 -24.29 -3.07 -6.82
N CYS A 111 -23.23 -3.88 -6.64
CA CYS A 111 -22.68 -4.67 -7.74
C CYS A 111 -23.75 -5.56 -8.41
N ASN A 112 -24.63 -6.20 -7.63
CA ASN A 112 -25.71 -7.00 -8.19
C ASN A 112 -26.73 -6.16 -8.96
N LYS A 113 -27.14 -5.01 -8.40
CA LYS A 113 -28.11 -4.10 -9.04
C LYS A 113 -27.62 -3.62 -10.40
N HIS A 114 -26.32 -3.35 -10.52
CA HIS A 114 -25.70 -2.85 -11.74
C HIS A 114 -25.13 -3.95 -12.66
N GLY A 115 -25.34 -5.23 -12.34
CA GLY A 115 -24.81 -6.33 -13.16
C GLY A 115 -23.28 -6.49 -13.11
N LEU A 116 -22.63 -5.91 -12.10
CA LEU A 116 -21.19 -5.95 -11.86
C LEU A 116 -20.75 -7.15 -11.01
N ALA A 117 -21.63 -8.10 -10.71
CA ALA A 117 -21.30 -9.26 -9.86
C ALA A 117 -20.09 -10.06 -10.38
N ALA A 118 -20.06 -10.36 -11.68
CA ALA A 118 -18.93 -11.05 -12.30
C ALA A 118 -17.63 -10.22 -12.26
N LEU A 119 -17.74 -8.88 -12.30
CA LEU A 119 -16.60 -7.98 -12.17
C LEU A 119 -16.05 -7.99 -10.74
N ALA A 120 -16.93 -7.96 -9.74
CA ALA A 120 -16.58 -8.09 -8.33
C ALA A 120 -15.95 -9.44 -8.00
N ASP A 121 -16.44 -10.55 -8.59
CA ASP A 121 -15.84 -11.88 -8.43
C ASP A 121 -14.41 -11.94 -8.98
N LEU A 122 -14.16 -11.27 -10.13
CA LEU A 122 -12.82 -11.17 -10.69
C LEU A 122 -11.90 -10.34 -9.80
N GLU A 123 -12.39 -9.21 -9.26
CA GLU A 123 -11.64 -8.41 -8.30
C GLU A 123 -11.28 -9.21 -7.05
N LEU A 124 -12.24 -9.96 -6.50
CA LEU A 124 -12.02 -10.83 -5.33
C LEU A 124 -10.92 -11.87 -5.59
N GLN A 125 -10.91 -12.49 -6.77
CA GLN A 125 -9.84 -13.43 -7.15
C GLN A 125 -8.47 -12.76 -7.20
N LEU A 126 -8.40 -11.51 -7.68
CA LEU A 126 -7.16 -10.75 -7.70
C LEU A 126 -6.70 -10.38 -6.29
N HIS A 127 -7.61 -9.94 -5.40
CA HIS A 127 -7.30 -9.70 -3.98
C HIS A 127 -6.77 -10.96 -3.28
N ILE A 128 -7.38 -12.13 -3.53
CA ILE A 128 -6.87 -13.41 -3.01
C ILE A 128 -5.43 -13.67 -3.51
N GLY A 129 -5.16 -13.39 -4.79
CA GLY A 129 -3.81 -13.48 -5.35
C GLY A 129 -2.82 -12.57 -4.63
N GLN A 130 -3.17 -11.29 -4.46
CA GLN A 130 -2.34 -10.31 -3.76
C GLN A 130 -2.09 -10.68 -2.30
N ALA A 131 -3.12 -11.13 -1.59
CA ALA A 131 -2.99 -11.61 -0.21
C ALA A 131 -1.99 -12.77 -0.13
N ASN A 132 -2.06 -13.73 -1.05
CA ASN A 132 -1.12 -14.85 -1.09
C ASN A 132 0.32 -14.40 -1.39
N ASP A 133 0.50 -13.47 -2.33
CA ASP A 133 1.83 -12.93 -2.68
C ASP A 133 2.43 -12.12 -1.52
N ALA A 134 1.63 -11.31 -0.84
CA ALA A 134 2.03 -10.57 0.35
C ALA A 134 2.39 -11.52 1.50
N LEU A 135 1.59 -12.56 1.74
CA LEU A 135 1.86 -13.58 2.74
C LEU A 135 3.15 -14.34 2.45
N HIS A 136 3.37 -14.73 1.19
CA HIS A 136 4.61 -15.37 0.78
C HIS A 136 5.82 -14.47 1.05
N SER A 137 5.71 -13.20 0.72
CA SER A 137 6.77 -12.20 0.95
C SER A 137 7.05 -11.99 2.45
N ILE A 138 6.01 -12.00 3.30
CA ILE A 138 6.12 -11.98 4.76
C ILE A 138 6.91 -13.18 5.26
N HIS A 139 6.56 -14.40 4.84
CA HIS A 139 7.28 -15.61 5.23
C HIS A 139 8.75 -15.56 4.80
N PHE A 140 9.03 -15.11 3.58
CA PHE A 140 10.38 -14.97 3.07
C PHE A 140 11.20 -13.96 3.89
N ALA A 141 10.66 -12.78 4.17
CA ALA A 141 11.33 -11.75 4.97
C ALA A 141 11.60 -12.21 6.41
N LEU A 142 10.67 -12.95 7.02
CA LEU A 142 10.86 -13.55 8.35
C LEU A 142 11.98 -14.60 8.34
N ALA A 143 12.00 -15.47 7.34
CA ALA A 143 13.04 -16.48 7.18
C ALA A 143 14.43 -15.83 7.00
N ASP A 144 14.56 -14.84 6.13
CA ASP A 144 15.80 -14.09 5.94
C ASP A 144 16.26 -13.41 7.24
N LYS A 145 15.34 -12.74 7.96
CA LYS A 145 15.63 -12.11 9.25
C LYS A 145 16.13 -13.12 10.28
N ALA A 146 15.51 -14.30 10.37
CA ALA A 146 15.93 -15.37 11.28
C ALA A 146 17.35 -15.87 10.93
N VAL A 147 17.62 -16.10 9.65
CA VAL A 147 18.93 -16.53 9.16
C VAL A 147 20.01 -15.48 9.46
N LEU A 148 19.73 -14.19 9.22
CA LEU A 148 20.63 -13.09 9.56
C LEU A 148 20.94 -13.06 11.07
N PHE A 149 19.93 -13.27 11.91
CA PHE A 149 20.10 -13.30 13.36
C PHE A 149 20.99 -14.47 13.81
N HIS A 150 20.71 -15.66 13.29
CA HIS A 150 21.46 -16.87 13.64
C HIS A 150 22.91 -16.83 13.17
N ILE A 151 23.15 -16.44 11.92
CA ILE A 151 24.48 -16.56 11.30
C ILE A 151 25.34 -15.34 11.57
N LYS A 152 24.76 -14.14 11.55
CA LYS A 152 25.55 -12.89 11.62
C LYS A 152 25.46 -12.26 12.99
N VAL A 153 24.26 -12.00 13.53
CA VAL A 153 24.12 -11.27 14.80
C VAL A 153 24.77 -12.03 15.95
N ARG A 154 24.46 -13.32 16.12
CA ARG A 154 24.99 -14.13 17.24
C ARG A 154 26.50 -14.34 17.21
N HIS A 155 27.12 -14.35 16.02
CA HIS A 155 28.54 -14.67 15.86
C HIS A 155 29.44 -13.44 15.72
N THR A 156 28.87 -12.23 15.71
CA THR A 156 29.65 -11.01 15.53
C THR A 156 30.23 -10.52 16.85
N SER A 157 31.56 -10.46 16.93
CA SER A 157 32.29 -9.96 18.10
C SER A 157 32.73 -8.50 17.98
N ASN A 158 32.75 -7.94 16.76
CA ASN A 158 33.22 -6.58 16.49
C ASN A 158 32.04 -5.58 16.43
N GLN A 159 32.16 -4.44 17.09
CA GLN A 159 31.16 -3.36 17.13
C GLN A 159 30.76 -2.87 15.73
N SER A 160 31.72 -2.63 14.82
CA SER A 160 31.39 -2.12 13.48
C SER A 160 30.63 -3.15 12.62
N ALA A 161 31.03 -4.42 12.71
CA ALA A 161 30.33 -5.53 12.07
C ALA A 161 28.94 -5.75 12.68
N ASN A 162 28.78 -5.48 13.98
CA ASN A 162 27.51 -5.59 14.68
C ASN A 162 26.52 -4.54 14.15
N THR A 163 26.94 -3.27 14.06
CA THR A 163 26.14 -2.18 13.49
C THR A 163 25.70 -2.47 12.05
N LEU A 164 26.62 -2.97 11.20
CA LEU A 164 26.28 -3.33 9.82
C LEU A 164 25.26 -4.48 9.75
N THR A 165 25.41 -5.47 10.64
CA THR A 165 24.50 -6.62 10.70
C THR A 165 23.10 -6.19 11.17
N TRP A 166 23.01 -5.34 12.19
CA TRP A 166 21.73 -4.76 12.61
C TRP A 166 21.10 -3.90 11.52
N GLY A 167 21.90 -3.19 10.71
CA GLY A 167 21.40 -2.49 9.52
C GLY A 167 20.67 -3.42 8.55
N LYS A 168 21.19 -4.64 8.31
CA LYS A 168 20.53 -5.65 7.46
C LYS A 168 19.26 -6.20 8.10
N VAL A 169 19.27 -6.44 9.41
CA VAL A 169 18.07 -6.86 10.15
C VAL A 169 16.97 -5.80 10.06
N HIS A 170 17.32 -4.52 10.18
CA HIS A 170 16.37 -3.41 10.08
C HIS A 170 15.84 -3.23 8.65
N GLN A 171 16.66 -3.52 7.63
CA GLN A 171 16.21 -3.57 6.25
C GLN A 171 15.17 -4.69 6.04
N ALA A 172 15.42 -5.90 6.53
CA ALA A 172 14.47 -7.00 6.48
C ALA A 172 13.16 -6.65 7.21
N ASP A 173 13.24 -5.93 8.32
CA ASP A 173 12.07 -5.48 9.09
C ASP A 173 11.23 -4.44 8.32
N THR A 174 11.89 -3.52 7.62
CA THR A 174 11.22 -2.54 6.75
C THR A 174 10.42 -3.22 5.64
N VAL A 175 11.02 -4.26 5.02
CA VAL A 175 10.39 -5.10 3.98
C VAL A 175 9.21 -5.89 4.56
N LEU A 176 9.40 -6.53 5.72
CA LEU A 176 8.34 -7.25 6.42
C LEU A 176 7.13 -6.36 6.73
N SER A 177 7.36 -5.20 7.34
CA SER A 177 6.30 -4.24 7.66
C SER A 177 5.58 -3.74 6.40
N ARG A 178 6.27 -3.66 5.25
CA ARG A 178 5.66 -3.25 3.98
C ARG A 178 4.68 -4.31 3.47
N HIS A 179 5.09 -5.57 3.42
CA HIS A 179 4.21 -6.65 2.98
C HIS A 179 3.09 -6.95 3.98
N ALA A 180 3.33 -6.77 5.29
CA ALA A 180 2.29 -6.85 6.31
C ALA A 180 1.18 -5.82 6.11
N GLN A 181 1.54 -4.60 5.72
CA GLN A 181 0.56 -3.54 5.44
C GLN A 181 -0.29 -3.84 4.21
N ILE A 182 0.30 -4.42 3.15
CA ILE A 182 -0.43 -4.88 1.96
C ILE A 182 -1.39 -6.01 2.34
N TYR A 183 -0.89 -7.04 3.03
CA TYR A 183 -1.71 -8.19 3.44
C TYR A 183 -2.90 -7.80 4.30
N ARG A 184 -2.77 -6.78 5.17
CA ARG A 184 -3.86 -6.27 6.01
C ARG A 184 -4.93 -5.51 5.23
N LYS A 185 -4.62 -5.07 4.01
CA LYS A 185 -5.52 -4.28 3.15
C LYS A 185 -6.30 -5.15 2.17
N CYS A 186 -5.78 -6.33 1.82
CA CYS A 186 -6.51 -7.38 1.11
C CYS A 186 -7.53 -8.07 2.01
#